data_AF-A0A960MZS6-F1
#
_entry.id   AF-A0A960MZS6-F1
#
_cell.length_a   1.000
_cell.length_b   1.000
_cell.length_c   1.000
_cell.angle_alpha   90.00
_cell.angle_beta   90.00
_cell.angle_gamma   90.00
#
_symmetry.space_group_name_H-M   'P 1'
#
loop_
_entity.id
_entity.type
_entity.pdbx_description
1 polymer ?
#
loop_
_entity_poly.entity_id
_entity_poly.type
_entity_poly.pdbx_seq_one_letter_code
_entity_poly.pdbx_strand_id
1 'polypeptide(L)'
;MKTDTSPFQIILYEGDGAAPLGGSERFALLSLLLDKGYAVMRVTGEEDGRLRAPAPEVPLMVIGAFGGSAPVLEDAGGRVAITTHDIGGLAPDAVLDLIEQGRIGDQRGLNQPGAPGMWKP
;
A
#
# COMPACT_ATOMS: atom_id res chain seq x y z
N MET A 1 7.08 -9.14 23.11
CA MET A 1 7.48 -7.94 22.37
C MET A 1 6.34 -7.62 21.41
N LYS A 2 5.64 -6.50 21.59
CA LYS A 2 4.65 -6.04 20.61
C LYS A 2 5.44 -5.25 19.56
N THR A 3 5.68 -5.86 18.41
CA THR A 3 6.18 -5.14 17.24
C THR A 3 5.07 -4.18 16.85
N ASP A 4 5.25 -2.89 17.16
CA ASP A 4 4.36 -1.81 16.75
C ASP A 4 4.37 -1.76 15.21
N THR A 5 3.49 -2.56 14.62
CA THR A 5 3.23 -2.58 13.19
C THR A 5 2.17 -1.52 12.99
N SER A 6 2.59 -0.30 12.67
CA SER A 6 1.65 0.73 12.25
C SER A 6 0.82 0.15 11.10
N PRO A 7 -0.51 0.04 11.25
CA PRO A 7 -1.34 -0.55 10.22
C PRO A 7 -1.31 0.37 8.99
N PHE A 8 -1.05 -0.19 7.82
CA PHE A 8 -1.24 0.48 6.53
C PHE A 8 -2.18 -0.38 5.68
N GLN A 9 -2.89 0.27 4.75
CA GLN A 9 -3.85 -0.39 3.89
C GLN A 9 -3.29 -0.50 2.47
N ILE A 10 -3.43 -1.68 1.87
CA ILE A 10 -3.02 -1.95 0.50
C ILE A 10 -4.22 -1.76 -0.42
N ILE A 11 -4.03 -1.04 -1.52
CA ILE A 11 -5.02 -0.87 -2.59
C ILE A 11 -4.47 -1.50 -3.85
N LEU A 12 -5.08 -2.59 -4.32
CA LEU A 12 -4.87 -3.12 -5.65
C LEU A 12 -5.72 -2.31 -6.65
N TYR A 13 -5.06 -1.51 -7.48
CA TYR A 13 -5.70 -0.67 -8.48
C TYR A 13 -5.62 -1.32 -9.87
N GLU A 14 -6.79 -1.53 -10.48
CA GLU A 14 -6.99 -2.07 -11.82
C GLU A 14 -7.92 -1.14 -12.63
N GLY A 15 -7.80 0.17 -12.45
CA GLY A 15 -8.54 1.20 -13.17
C GLY A 15 -7.72 1.87 -14.28
N ASP A 16 -8.13 3.07 -14.66
CA ASP A 16 -7.48 3.86 -15.70
C ASP A 16 -5.98 4.04 -15.45
N GLY A 17 -5.17 3.66 -16.43
CA GLY A 17 -3.71 3.72 -16.33
C GLY A 17 -3.06 2.50 -15.66
N ALA A 18 -3.84 1.48 -15.26
CA ALA A 18 -3.33 0.20 -14.81
C ALA A 18 -3.95 -0.97 -15.60
N ALA A 19 -3.12 -1.92 -16.03
CA ALA A 19 -3.61 -3.15 -16.64
C ALA A 19 -4.25 -4.06 -15.57
N PRO A 20 -5.42 -4.68 -15.85
CA PRO A 20 -5.97 -5.69 -14.95
C PRO A 20 -5.03 -6.90 -14.83
N LEU A 21 -4.84 -7.40 -13.62
CA LEU A 21 -4.08 -8.63 -13.40
C LEU A 21 -4.86 -9.83 -13.95
N GLY A 22 -4.12 -10.85 -14.39
CA GLY A 22 -4.72 -12.12 -14.78
C GLY A 22 -5.50 -12.73 -13.61
N GLY A 23 -6.59 -13.49 -13.87
CA GLY A 23 -7.42 -14.05 -12.80
C GLY A 23 -6.64 -14.89 -11.78
N SER A 24 -5.75 -15.75 -12.25
CA SER A 24 -4.91 -16.61 -11.40
C SER A 24 -3.84 -15.82 -10.64
N GLU A 25 -3.23 -14.84 -11.30
CA GLU A 25 -2.21 -13.96 -10.71
C GLU A 25 -2.82 -13.11 -9.59
N ARG A 26 -3.96 -12.47 -9.86
CA ARG A 26 -4.74 -11.71 -8.88
C ARG A 26 -5.12 -12.57 -7.69
N PHE A 27 -5.63 -13.79 -7.93
CA PHE A 27 -6.01 -14.70 -6.86
C PHE A 27 -4.80 -15.04 -5.98
N ALA A 28 -3.68 -15.43 -6.58
CA ALA A 28 -2.46 -15.76 -5.85
C ALA A 28 -1.95 -14.58 -5.00
N LEU A 29 -1.93 -13.37 -5.57
CA LEU A 29 -1.51 -12.16 -4.86
C LEU A 29 -2.44 -11.83 -3.69
N LEU A 30 -3.76 -11.78 -3.92
CA LEU A 30 -4.71 -11.44 -2.86
C LEU A 30 -4.71 -12.48 -1.73
N SER A 31 -4.65 -13.77 -2.05
CA SER A 31 -4.51 -14.85 -1.05
C SER A 31 -3.24 -14.67 -0.23
N LEU A 32 -2.09 -14.43 -0.87
CA LEU A 32 -0.82 -14.21 -0.18
C LEU A 32 -0.90 -13.02 0.78
N LEU A 33 -1.45 -11.89 0.35
CA LEU A 33 -1.57 -10.69 1.18
C LEU A 33 -2.48 -10.94 2.40
N LEU A 34 -3.63 -11.59 2.19
CA LEU A 34 -4.56 -11.94 3.26
C LEU A 34 -3.94 -12.94 4.24
N ASP A 35 -3.21 -13.95 3.75
CA ASP A 35 -2.51 -14.94 4.58
C ASP A 35 -1.42 -14.30 5.46
N LYS A 36 -0.80 -13.21 4.99
CA LYS A 36 0.15 -12.39 5.76
C LYS A 36 -0.51 -11.38 6.70
N GLY A 37 -1.84 -11.28 6.68
CA GLY A 37 -2.62 -10.39 7.54
C GLY A 37 -2.72 -8.95 7.04
N TYR A 38 -2.44 -8.70 5.76
CA TYR A 38 -2.61 -7.37 5.18
C TYR A 38 -4.07 -7.04 4.91
N ALA A 39 -4.46 -5.80 5.22
CA ALA A 39 -5.72 -5.24 4.77
C ALA A 39 -5.59 -4.81 3.30
N VAL A 40 -6.20 -5.56 2.39
CA VAL A 40 -6.17 -5.28 0.95
C VAL A 40 -7.57 -4.94 0.43
N MET A 41 -7.66 -3.90 -0.39
CA MET A 41 -8.86 -3.50 -1.11
C MET A 41 -8.58 -3.49 -2.61
N ARG A 42 -9.52 -3.98 -3.41
CA ARG A 42 -9.43 -3.96 -4.87
C ARG A 42 -10.28 -2.83 -5.43
N VAL A 43 -9.75 -2.10 -6.40
CA VAL A 43 -10.40 -0.96 -7.05
C VAL A 43 -10.34 -1.15 -8.56
N THR A 44 -11.49 -1.29 -9.18
CA THR A 44 -11.65 -1.36 -10.64
C THR A 44 -12.30 -0.07 -11.10
N GLY A 45 -11.78 0.57 -12.15
CA GLY A 45 -12.19 1.91 -12.61
C GLY A 45 -13.68 2.06 -13.01
N GLU A 46 -14.45 0.98 -13.00
CA GLU A 46 -15.89 0.96 -13.29
C GLU A 46 -16.77 1.34 -12.09
N GLU A 47 -16.26 1.35 -10.86
CA GLU A 47 -17.02 1.81 -9.70
C GLU A 47 -16.81 3.31 -9.47
N ASP A 48 -17.92 4.05 -9.37
CA ASP A 48 -18.02 5.50 -9.19
C ASP A 48 -17.31 5.99 -7.91
N GLY A 49 -15.97 6.06 -7.98
CA GLY A 49 -15.03 6.96 -7.29
C GLY A 49 -15.05 7.03 -5.76
N ARG A 50 -15.96 6.35 -5.09
CA ARG A 50 -16.07 6.34 -3.62
C ARG A 50 -15.40 5.09 -3.10
N LEU A 51 -14.07 5.13 -3.09
CA LEU A 51 -13.33 4.40 -2.07
C LEU A 51 -14.04 4.70 -0.75
N ARG A 52 -14.56 3.68 -0.05
CA ARG A 52 -14.89 3.88 1.36
C ARG A 52 -13.60 4.37 1.96
N ALA A 53 -13.59 5.65 2.38
CA ALA A 53 -12.37 6.30 2.82
C ALA A 53 -11.67 5.33 3.77
N PRO A 54 -10.37 5.06 3.56
CA PRO A 54 -9.56 4.39 4.56
C PRO A 54 -9.89 5.00 5.93
N ALA A 55 -9.76 4.22 7.00
CA ALA A 55 -9.85 4.81 8.32
C ALA A 55 -8.96 6.08 8.34
N PRO A 56 -9.49 7.23 8.79
CA PRO A 56 -8.76 8.48 8.72
C PRO A 56 -7.37 8.29 9.31
N GLU A 57 -6.35 8.82 8.63
CA GLU A 57 -4.93 8.81 9.07
C GLU A 57 -4.18 7.46 8.90
N VAL A 58 -4.76 6.45 8.25
CA VAL A 58 -4.04 5.21 7.91
C VAL A 58 -3.27 5.37 6.58
N PRO A 59 -1.94 5.18 6.55
CA PRO A 59 -1.15 5.22 5.32
C PRO A 59 -1.65 4.23 4.26
N LEU A 60 -1.58 4.62 2.99
CA LEU A 60 -2.01 3.81 1.86
C LEU A 60 -0.82 3.42 0.99
N MET A 61 -0.81 2.15 0.59
CA MET A 61 0.06 1.64 -0.45
C MET A 61 -0.78 1.20 -1.63
N VAL A 62 -0.69 1.92 -2.74
CA VAL A 62 -1.38 1.61 -3.98
C VAL A 62 -0.46 0.78 -4.86
N ILE A 63 -0.90 -0.41 -5.24
CA ILE A 63 -0.20 -1.31 -6.16
C ILE A 63 -1.03 -1.51 -7.42
N GLY A 64 -0.39 -1.57 -8.57
CA GLY A 64 -1.06 -1.83 -9.85
C GLY A 64 -0.07 -2.13 -10.96
N ALA A 65 -0.53 -2.68 -12.08
CA ALA A 65 0.30 -2.86 -13.27
C ALA A 65 0.28 -1.59 -14.12
N PHE A 66 1.10 -0.61 -13.76
CA PHE A 66 1.18 0.73 -14.37
C PHE A 66 2.11 0.80 -15.59
N GLY A 67 2.71 -0.31 -16.01
CA GLY A 67 3.55 -0.36 -17.22
C GLY A 67 4.92 0.31 -17.06
N GLY A 68 5.51 0.23 -15.87
CA GLY A 68 6.86 0.71 -15.56
C GLY A 68 6.93 2.05 -14.83
N SER A 69 5.83 2.78 -14.70
CA SER A 69 5.80 4.05 -13.97
C SER A 69 4.50 4.21 -13.20
N ALA A 70 4.56 3.98 -11.89
CA ALA A 70 3.43 4.26 -11.01
C ALA A 70 3.12 5.77 -10.98
N PRO A 71 1.83 6.17 -10.97
CA PRO A 71 1.45 7.58 -10.86
C PRO A 71 1.83 8.13 -9.49
N VAL A 72 2.13 9.42 -9.40
CA VAL A 72 2.23 10.10 -8.11
C VAL A 72 0.83 10.47 -7.64
N LEU A 73 0.46 10.00 -6.44
CA LEU A 73 -0.83 10.28 -5.83
C LEU A 73 -0.61 11.07 -4.53
N GLU A 74 -1.46 12.07 -4.31
CA GLU A 74 -1.44 12.88 -3.10
C GLU A 74 -2.87 12.95 -2.54
N ASP A 75 -3.00 12.86 -1.21
CA ASP A 75 -4.25 13.23 -0.56
C ASP A 75 -4.42 14.75 -0.68
N ALA A 76 -5.50 15.20 -1.31
CA ALA A 76 -5.83 16.62 -1.41
C ALA A 76 -5.94 17.30 -0.03
N GLY A 77 -6.24 16.53 1.02
CA GLY A 77 -6.24 17.00 2.41
C GLY A 77 -4.88 16.96 3.11
N GLY A 78 -3.87 16.31 2.53
CA GLY A 78 -2.53 16.12 3.11
C GLY A 78 -2.49 15.31 4.42
N ARG A 79 -3.55 14.54 4.72
CA ARG A 79 -3.71 13.82 6.00
C ARG A 79 -3.22 12.38 5.93
N VAL A 80 -3.13 11.82 4.73
CA VAL A 80 -2.79 10.42 4.50
C VAL A 80 -1.57 10.35 3.59
N ALA A 81 -0.54 9.64 4.03
CA ALA A 81 0.58 9.29 3.19
C ALA A 81 0.14 8.24 2.17
N ILE A 82 0.45 8.48 0.89
CA ILE A 82 0.13 7.56 -0.21
C ILE A 82 1.43 7.22 -0.93
N THR A 83 1.75 5.93 -0.96
CA THR A 83 2.83 5.39 -1.79
C THR A 83 2.24 4.60 -2.95
N THR A 84 2.89 4.64 -4.11
CA THR A 84 2.43 3.98 -5.32
C THR A 84 3.55 3.10 -5.89
N HIS A 85 3.20 1.88 -6.26
CA HIS A 85 4.17 0.91 -6.75
C HIS A 85 3.64 0.17 -7.98
N ASP A 86 4.46 0.14 -9.03
CA ASP A 86 4.21 -0.71 -10.18
C ASP A 86 4.60 -2.15 -9.85
N ILE A 87 3.64 -3.06 -10.06
CA ILE A 87 3.80 -4.50 -9.85
C ILE A 87 3.67 -5.29 -11.15
N GLY A 88 3.58 -4.61 -12.30
CA GLY A 88 3.44 -5.25 -13.59
C GLY A 88 4.53 -6.29 -13.86
N GLY A 89 4.13 -7.53 -14.11
CA GLY A 89 5.05 -8.62 -14.43
C GLY A 89 5.85 -9.17 -13.24
N LEU A 90 5.57 -8.73 -12.01
CA LEU A 90 6.17 -9.30 -10.80
C LEU A 90 5.42 -10.55 -10.35
N ALA A 91 6.16 -11.54 -9.86
CA ALA A 91 5.56 -12.68 -9.17
C ALA A 91 5.00 -12.24 -7.79
N PRO A 92 3.98 -12.91 -7.24
CA PRO A 92 3.38 -12.55 -5.95
C PRO A 92 4.38 -12.39 -4.79
N ASP A 93 5.38 -13.27 -4.70
CA ASP A 93 6.41 -13.18 -3.65
C ASP A 93 7.28 -11.92 -3.81
N ALA A 94 7.59 -11.52 -5.05
CA ALA A 94 8.33 -10.29 -5.31
C ALA A 94 7.51 -9.04 -4.98
N VAL A 95 6.18 -9.10 -5.18
CA VAL A 95 5.27 -8.03 -4.74
C VAL A 95 5.24 -7.93 -3.22
N LEU A 96 5.23 -9.07 -2.52
CA LEU A 96 5.29 -9.08 -1.06
C LEU A 96 6.60 -8.46 -0.55
N ASP A 97 7.75 -8.83 -1.14
CA ASP A 97 9.04 -8.23 -0.79
C ASP A 97 9.04 -6.71 -0.99
N LEU A 98 8.41 -6.22 -2.07
CA LEU A 98 8.27 -4.78 -2.35
C LEU A 98 7.42 -4.08 -1.26
N ILE A 99 6.32 -4.68 -0.85
CA ILE A 99 5.44 -4.16 0.21
C ILE A 99 6.20 -4.06 1.54
N GLU A 100 6.95 -5.10 1.91
CA GLU A 100 7.75 -5.11 3.13
C GLU A 100 8.87 -4.05 3.11
N GLN A 101 9.49 -3.84 1.94
CA GLN A 101 10.50 -2.78 1.77
C GLN A 101 9.88 -1.38 1.91
N GLY A 102 8.72 -1.14 1.29
CA GLY A 102 7.99 0.11 1.41
C GLY A 102 7.59 0.40 2.86
N ARG A 103 7.10 -0.62 3.58
CA ARG A 103 6.81 -0.56 5.01
C ARG A 103 8.03 -0.13 5.84
N ILE A 104 9.20 -0.72 5.61
CA ILE A 104 10.43 -0.37 6.36
C ILE A 104 10.87 1.07 6.04
N GLY A 105 10.75 1.49 4.78
CA GLY A 105 11.05 2.86 4.34
C GLY A 105 10.22 3.90 5.09
N ASP A 106 8.91 3.71 5.15
CA ASP A 106 7.98 4.61 5.84
C ASP A 106 8.19 4.61 7.37
N GLN A 107 8.45 3.44 7.97
CA GLN A 107 8.72 3.35 9.41
C GLN A 107 10.01 4.09 9.83
N ARG A 108 10.99 4.27 8.95
CA ARG A 108 12.19 5.09 9.23
C ARG A 108 11.88 6.58 9.31
N GLY A 109 10.81 7.05 8.67
CA GLY A 109 10.31 8.42 8.80
C GLY A 109 9.58 8.67 10.13
N LEU A 110 8.88 7.64 10.63
CA LEU A 110 8.09 7.69 11.87
C LEU A 110 8.92 7.41 13.14
N ASN A 111 9.94 6.55 13.05
CA ASN A 111 10.85 6.25 14.16
C ASN A 111 12.16 7.03 14.01
N GLN A 112 12.14 8.32 14.39
CA GLN A 112 13.37 9.00 14.82
C GLN A 112 13.46 8.99 16.35
N PRO A 113 14.04 7.96 16.98
CA PRO A 113 14.49 8.08 18.36
C PRO A 113 15.67 9.06 18.38
N GLY A 114 15.40 10.34 18.64
CA GLY A 114 16.44 11.37 18.63
C GLY A 114 15.96 12.82 18.52
N ALA A 115 14.66 13.08 18.29
CA ALA A 115 14.15 14.46 18.37
C ALA A 115 14.37 15.02 19.80
N PRO A 116 15.17 16.07 19.97
CA PRO A 116 15.51 16.57 21.30
C PRO A 116 14.28 17.22 21.93
N GLY A 117 13.70 16.58 22.95
CA GLY A 117 12.66 17.19 23.78
C GLY A 117 11.51 16.29 24.27
N MET A 118 11.42 15.02 23.89
CA MET A 118 10.24 14.20 24.25
C MET A 118 10.60 13.00 25.14
N TRP A 119 10.22 13.12 26.41
CA TRP A 119 9.99 12.11 27.46
C TRP A 119 11.19 11.26 27.97
N LYS A 120 11.46 11.39 29.28
CA LYS A 120 12.14 10.38 30.11
C LYS A 120 11.09 9.77 31.07
N PRO A 121 11.19 8.48 31.41
CA PRO A 121 10.25 7.80 32.31
C PRO A 121 10.24 8.37 33.72
#